data_AF-A0A4Y2CUP9-F1
#
_entry.id   AF-A0A4Y2CUP9-F1
#
_cell.length_a   1.000
_cell.length_b   1.000
_cell.length_c   1.000
_cell.angle_alpha   90.00
_cell.angle_beta   90.00
_cell.angle_gamma   90.00
#
_symmetry.space_group_name_H-M   'P 1'
#
loop_
_entity.id
_entity.type
_entity.pdbx_description
1 polymer ?
#
loop_
_entity_poly.entity_id
_entity_poly.type
_entity_poly.pdbx_seq_one_letter_code
_entity_poly.pdbx_strand_id
1 'polypeptide(L)'
;MHKKKRASYCSKIIFDPSGFISPFLIRIKCLLQELWQLGIGWDEVFTGQIKENFQNWCKEIKDLQNLKIPRYYFPDKIVIDNQDIQLHVFSDASLKSFGAVAYLRYKTSKGKFQTSFVISKSRVAPIKKLTLPRLELMGAIIASRIVKHLKGIFKDIKKVFCWSDSTIVLHWIKGSASQYKQFVANRVIEIQETTDPISWRHFSGKYNPADLLTRGLASRDLITFIKWWHGPEWLRDAENLWPKVKEFENELVNSEVTLEYKSCVIVSSAIVQEKILDPGKFSCLRNLLRVTAWVVRFVNALKRKSAAKGPLTSDELTNAEMFWVRITRNDSYSNEITCLKNDKSLPRDSKLLCLNPYLYSNGILRVTGRLGKSTHLSTFDKHPTILPSKTKLTELLIWDSHKRVFHSGVSHTLVQVREKYWILKSRQTIKSVLSKCTICKRFNSSPGTQVIAPLPDIRVEQSAPFTIIGVDFAGPLFVKDTNAKQYILLITCAVTRSVHLELVGDMTTDTFLLAFRRFISR
;
A
#
# COMPACT_ATOMS: atom_id res chain seq x y z
N MET A 1 34.40 20.92 38.12
CA MET A 1 34.33 21.68 36.86
C MET A 1 33.03 21.39 36.12
N HIS A 2 32.37 22.42 35.61
CA HIS A 2 31.11 22.37 34.86
C HIS A 2 31.42 21.99 33.41
N LYS A 3 31.50 20.68 33.17
CA LYS A 3 31.84 20.09 31.87
C LYS A 3 30.65 19.32 31.30
N LYS A 4 30.60 19.16 29.98
CA LYS A 4 29.55 18.41 29.27
C LYS A 4 29.39 16.98 29.79
N LYS A 5 30.50 16.31 30.12
CA LYS A 5 30.51 14.99 30.78
C LYS A 5 29.72 14.99 32.10
N ARG A 6 29.84 16.04 32.91
CA ARG A 6 29.14 16.19 34.18
C ARG A 6 27.64 16.45 34.00
N ALA A 7 27.26 17.28 33.02
CA ALA A 7 25.85 17.49 32.70
C ALA A 7 25.16 16.19 32.22
N SER A 8 25.84 15.39 31.39
CA SER A 8 25.34 14.09 30.94
C SER A 8 25.20 13.10 32.11
N TYR A 9 26.19 13.07 33.01
CA TYR A 9 26.16 12.24 34.21
C TYR A 9 25.00 12.61 35.14
N CYS A 10 24.83 13.91 35.46
CA CYS A 10 23.73 14.37 36.31
C CYS A 10 22.35 14.04 35.73
N SER A 11 22.18 14.14 34.40
CA SER A 11 20.92 13.76 33.74
C SER A 11 20.62 12.25 33.82
N LYS A 12 21.64 11.41 33.97
CA LYS A 12 21.48 9.94 34.00
C LYS A 12 21.30 9.38 35.41
N ILE A 13 21.87 10.01 36.42
CA ILE A 13 21.74 9.56 37.83
C ILE A 13 20.29 9.65 38.32
N ILE A 14 19.55 10.66 37.86
CA ILE A 14 18.18 10.87 38.32
C ILE A 14 17.27 9.82 37.65
N PHE A 15 16.94 8.78 38.42
CA PHE A 15 16.10 7.68 37.97
C PHE A 15 14.61 8.01 38.10
N ASP A 16 13.98 8.36 36.98
CA ASP A 16 12.55 8.67 36.90
C ASP A 16 11.87 7.86 35.77
N PRO A 17 11.59 6.56 36.00
CA PRO A 17 11.04 5.68 34.96
C PRO A 17 9.62 6.09 34.54
N SER A 18 8.81 6.55 35.50
CA SER A 18 7.42 6.96 35.30
C SER A 18 7.26 8.44 34.90
N GLY A 19 8.35 9.20 34.88
CA GLY A 19 8.31 10.60 34.44
C GLY A 19 7.62 11.55 35.41
N PHE A 20 7.66 11.29 36.72
CA PHE A 20 7.05 12.19 37.71
C PHE A 20 7.68 13.59 37.71
N ILE A 21 8.98 13.68 37.41
CA ILE A 21 9.75 14.93 37.38
C ILE A 21 10.21 15.29 35.97
N SER A 22 9.52 14.79 34.95
CA SER A 22 9.79 15.08 33.54
C SER A 22 9.90 16.59 33.21
N PRO A 23 9.08 17.51 33.76
CA PRO A 23 9.24 18.95 33.54
C PRO A 23 10.56 19.52 34.06
N PHE A 24 11.12 18.94 35.13
CA PHE A 24 12.43 19.34 35.65
C PHE A 24 13.56 18.74 34.81
N LEU A 25 13.43 17.47 34.41
CA LEU A 25 14.45 16.73 33.65
C LEU A 25 14.56 17.20 32.19
N ILE A 26 13.51 17.75 31.59
CA ILE A 26 13.58 18.22 30.20
C ILE A 26 14.55 19.40 30.04
N ARG A 27 14.70 20.24 31.08
CA ARG A 27 15.61 21.40 31.09
C ARG A 27 17.07 20.98 30.86
N ILE A 28 17.53 19.97 31.60
CA ILE A 28 18.91 19.46 31.44
C ILE A 28 19.11 18.73 30.11
N LYS A 29 18.08 18.04 29.61
CA LYS A 29 18.14 17.36 28.30
C LYS A 29 18.23 18.36 27.15
N CYS A 30 17.48 19.47 27.22
CA CYS A 30 17.57 20.57 26.26
C CYS A 30 18.93 21.26 26.33
N LEU A 31 19.46 21.53 27.53
CA LEU A 31 20.81 22.09 27.70
C LEU A 31 21.88 21.18 27.09
N LEU A 32 21.77 19.86 27.25
CA LEU A 32 22.70 18.92 26.62
C LEU A 32 22.67 18.97 25.10
N GLN A 33 21.50 19.15 24.50
CA GLN A 33 21.37 19.32 23.06
C GLN A 33 21.96 20.65 22.59
N GLU A 34 21.76 21.74 23.33
CA GLU A 34 22.36 23.05 23.05
C GLU A 34 23.90 22.98 23.06
N LEU A 35 24.47 22.30 24.06
CA LEU A 35 25.92 22.02 24.14
C LEU A 35 26.44 21.20 22.93
N TRP A 36 25.59 20.37 22.32
CA TRP A 36 25.94 19.63 21.10
C TRP A 36 25.93 20.52 19.87
N GLN A 37 24.95 21.42 19.78
CA GLN A 37 24.84 22.37 18.66
C GLN A 37 25.98 23.40 18.66
N LEU A 38 26.45 23.81 19.84
CA LEU A 38 27.58 24.74 19.99
C LEU A 38 28.95 24.08 19.77
N GLY A 39 29.01 22.77 19.51
CA GLY A 39 30.27 22.06 19.27
C GLY A 39 31.19 21.90 20.49
N ILE A 40 30.70 22.20 21.70
CA ILE A 40 31.50 22.17 22.93
C ILE A 40 32.01 20.74 23.22
N GLY A 41 33.31 20.62 23.43
CA GLY A 41 34.01 19.38 23.75
C GLY A 41 33.55 18.74 25.07
N TRP A 42 33.84 17.45 25.26
CA TRP A 42 33.42 16.73 26.48
C TRP A 42 34.05 17.27 27.76
N ASP A 43 35.27 17.77 27.65
CA ASP A 43 36.11 18.25 28.76
C ASP A 43 36.24 19.76 28.84
N GLU A 44 35.60 20.49 27.91
CA GLU A 44 35.57 21.94 27.91
C GLU A 44 34.67 22.47 29.04
N VAL A 45 35.09 23.59 29.64
CA VAL A 45 34.38 24.22 30.75
C VAL A 45 33.31 25.15 30.21
N PHE A 46 32.10 25.07 30.75
CA PHE A 46 31.02 25.99 30.38
C PHE A 46 31.39 27.43 30.72
N THR A 47 31.07 28.36 29.82
CA THR A 47 31.24 29.81 30.01
C THR A 47 29.89 30.53 29.95
N GLY A 48 29.82 31.73 30.54
CA GLY A 48 28.64 32.59 30.52
C GLY A 48 27.35 31.92 31.03
N GLN A 49 26.24 32.22 30.34
CA GLN A 49 24.88 31.82 30.72
C GLN A 49 24.68 30.30 30.87
N ILE A 50 25.39 29.48 30.07
CA ILE A 50 25.28 28.02 30.10
C ILE A 50 25.75 27.45 31.44
N LYS A 51 26.85 28.02 31.97
CA LYS A 51 27.39 27.62 33.27
C LYS A 51 26.41 27.97 34.38
N GLU A 52 25.84 29.16 34.36
CA GLU A 52 24.86 29.63 35.34
C GLU A 52 23.59 28.79 35.32
N ASN A 53 23.04 28.54 34.13
CA ASN A 53 21.84 27.69 33.95
C ASN A 53 22.08 26.28 34.50
N PHE A 54 23.25 25.68 34.22
CA PHE A 54 23.60 24.37 34.75
C PHE A 54 23.78 24.37 36.27
N GLN A 55 24.44 25.39 36.82
CA GLN A 55 24.64 25.55 38.26
C GLN A 55 23.33 25.72 39.01
N ASN A 56 22.43 26.56 38.50
CA ASN A 56 21.10 26.79 39.07
C ASN A 56 20.28 25.50 39.04
N TRP A 57 20.26 24.80 37.91
CA TRP A 57 19.61 23.49 37.82
C TRP A 57 20.18 22.47 38.81
N CYS A 58 21.50 22.46 39.04
CA CYS A 58 22.12 21.58 40.05
C CYS A 58 21.72 21.93 41.49
N LYS A 59 21.57 23.23 41.82
CA LYS A 59 21.13 23.67 43.15
C LYS A 59 19.69 23.22 43.43
N GLU A 60 18.83 23.33 42.43
CA GLU A 60 17.41 22.96 42.49
C GLU A 60 17.17 21.47 42.77
N ILE A 61 18.12 20.58 42.48
CA ILE A 61 17.99 19.12 42.74
C ILE A 61 17.69 18.84 44.21
N LYS A 62 18.25 19.62 45.14
CA LYS A 62 18.05 19.42 46.58
C LYS A 62 16.59 19.57 46.98
N ASP A 63 15.85 20.47 46.32
CA ASP A 63 14.45 20.73 46.63
C ASP A 63 13.57 19.51 46.32
N LEU A 64 13.99 18.63 45.38
CA LEU A 64 13.25 17.41 45.03
C LEU A 64 13.16 16.40 46.18
N GLN A 65 14.00 16.51 47.22
CA GLN A 65 13.90 15.67 48.42
C GLN A 65 12.56 15.87 49.16
N ASN A 66 11.92 17.04 48.97
CA ASN A 66 10.63 17.35 49.58
C ASN A 66 9.43 16.79 48.80
N LEU A 67 9.67 16.21 47.61
CA LEU A 67 8.60 15.67 46.78
C LEU A 67 8.11 14.32 47.33
N LYS A 68 6.83 14.27 47.72
CA LYS A 68 6.17 13.04 48.18
C LYS A 68 5.17 12.57 47.13
N ILE A 69 5.33 11.33 46.66
CA ILE A 69 4.45 10.71 45.67
C ILE A 69 3.61 9.64 46.36
N PRO A 70 2.27 9.71 46.28
CA PRO A 70 1.42 8.67 46.85
C PRO A 70 1.63 7.34 46.11
N ARG A 71 1.85 6.26 46.86
CA ARG A 71 2.02 4.91 46.27
C ARG A 71 0.72 4.32 45.73
N TYR A 72 -0.41 4.70 46.32
CA TYR A 72 -1.72 4.21 45.95
C TYR A 72 -2.47 5.24 45.10
N TYR A 73 -2.98 4.83 43.95
CA TYR A 73 -3.68 5.73 43.02
C TYR A 73 -5.06 6.18 43.52
N PHE A 74 -5.65 5.51 44.52
CA PHE A 74 -7.02 5.75 44.95
C PHE A 74 -7.12 5.99 46.47
N PRO A 75 -6.54 7.08 47.01
CA PRO A 75 -6.49 7.33 48.45
C PRO A 75 -7.86 7.27 49.16
N ASP A 76 -8.96 7.62 48.46
CA ASP A 76 -10.32 7.53 48.97
C ASP A 76 -10.99 6.19 48.63
N LYS A 77 -11.91 5.71 49.50
CA LYS A 77 -12.75 4.54 49.21
C LYS A 77 -13.51 4.75 47.89
N ILE A 78 -13.30 3.85 46.94
CA ILE A 78 -13.93 3.87 45.61
C ILE A 78 -15.30 3.18 45.71
N VAL A 79 -16.33 3.67 45.02
CA VAL A 79 -17.54 2.86 44.77
C VAL A 79 -17.18 1.85 43.70
N ILE A 80 -17.22 0.56 44.03
CA ILE A 80 -17.03 -0.53 43.07
C ILE A 80 -18.35 -0.72 42.31
N ASP A 81 -18.77 0.29 41.56
CA ASP A 81 -19.48 0.05 40.33
C ASP A 81 -18.41 0.08 39.25
N ASN A 82 -18.10 -1.10 38.72
CA ASN A 82 -16.90 -1.42 37.93
C ASN A 82 -16.86 -0.73 36.55
N GLN A 83 -17.23 0.55 36.45
CA GLN A 83 -17.52 1.26 35.19
C GLN A 83 -16.94 2.68 35.07
N ASP A 84 -16.46 3.33 36.15
CA ASP A 84 -16.14 4.76 36.12
C ASP A 84 -14.64 5.12 36.20
N ILE A 85 -13.72 4.16 36.02
CA ILE A 85 -12.28 4.48 35.87
C ILE A 85 -12.00 4.88 34.42
N GLN A 86 -11.50 6.11 34.24
CA GLN A 86 -11.23 6.70 32.94
C GLN A 86 -9.75 7.07 32.83
N LEU A 87 -9.16 6.87 31.66
CA LEU A 87 -7.80 7.28 31.36
C LEU A 87 -7.81 8.57 30.53
N HIS A 88 -7.13 9.60 31.02
CA HIS A 88 -6.98 10.87 30.32
C HIS A 88 -5.51 11.10 29.98
N VAL A 89 -5.19 11.24 28.70
CA VAL A 89 -3.82 11.46 28.24
C VAL A 89 -3.75 12.79 27.49
N PHE A 90 -2.89 13.69 27.94
CA PHE A 90 -2.68 15.02 27.37
C PHE A 90 -1.35 15.03 26.63
N SER A 91 -1.34 15.45 25.38
CA SER A 91 -0.11 15.66 24.60
C SER A 91 0.14 17.15 24.37
N ASP A 92 1.41 17.50 24.26
CA ASP A 92 1.85 18.84 23.84
C ASP A 92 3.20 18.77 23.11
N ALA A 93 3.50 19.82 22.34
CA ALA A 93 4.82 20.03 21.77
C ALA A 93 5.21 21.51 21.69
N SER A 94 6.50 21.75 21.89
CA SER A 94 7.18 23.01 21.59
C SER A 94 8.33 22.77 20.61
N LEU A 95 8.93 23.85 20.11
CA LEU A 95 10.13 23.77 19.28
C LEU A 95 11.34 23.12 19.99
N LYS A 96 11.30 23.02 21.32
CA LYS A 96 12.40 22.43 22.12
C LYS A 96 12.12 20.99 22.50
N SER A 97 10.88 20.62 22.78
CA SER A 97 10.54 19.27 23.23
C SER A 97 9.06 18.95 23.06
N PHE A 98 8.72 17.67 23.07
CA PHE A 98 7.35 17.18 22.93
C PHE A 98 7.11 16.01 23.88
N GLY A 99 5.87 15.78 24.27
CA GLY A 99 5.57 14.78 25.29
C GLY A 99 4.09 14.57 25.53
N ALA A 100 3.81 13.69 26.49
CA ALA A 100 2.47 13.48 27.00
C ALA A 100 2.47 13.07 28.48
N VAL A 101 1.35 13.34 29.15
CA VAL A 101 1.08 12.97 30.56
C VAL A 101 -0.27 12.29 30.68
N ALA A 102 -0.34 11.27 31.53
CA ALA A 102 -1.55 10.47 31.75
C ALA A 102 -2.04 10.55 33.21
N TYR A 103 -3.36 10.65 33.34
CA TYR A 103 -4.08 10.67 34.61
C TYR A 103 -5.18 9.62 34.62
N LEU A 104 -5.38 8.95 35.76
CA LEU A 104 -6.58 8.19 36.05
C LEU A 104 -7.61 9.13 36.67
N ARG A 105 -8.84 9.06 36.18
CA ARG A 105 -10.01 9.71 36.77
C ARG A 105 -10.94 8.64 37.32
N TYR A 106 -11.39 8.83 38.56
CA TYR A 106 -12.25 7.87 39.26
C TYR A 106 -13.28 8.59 40.13
N LYS A 107 -14.38 7.89 40.43
CA LYS A 107 -15.46 8.39 41.28
C LYS A 107 -15.29 7.86 42.70
N THR A 108 -15.31 8.76 43.67
CA THR A 108 -15.21 8.44 45.10
C THR A 108 -16.55 7.94 45.65
N SER A 109 -16.53 7.28 46.82
CA SER A 109 -17.74 6.91 47.58
C SER A 109 -18.69 8.06 47.88
N LYS A 110 -18.18 9.29 47.91
CA LYS A 110 -18.94 10.53 48.12
C LYS A 110 -19.52 11.12 46.83
N GLY A 111 -19.41 10.42 45.70
CA GLY A 111 -19.93 10.85 44.40
C GLY A 111 -19.08 11.91 43.68
N LYS A 112 -17.96 12.36 44.26
CA LYS A 112 -17.04 13.33 43.65
C LYS A 112 -16.01 12.63 42.77
N PHE A 113 -15.58 13.27 41.69
CA PHE A 113 -14.49 12.76 40.85
C PHE A 113 -13.12 13.25 41.33
N GLN A 114 -12.13 12.36 41.29
CA GLN A 114 -10.75 12.66 41.59
C GLN A 114 -9.82 12.15 40.50
N THR A 115 -8.60 12.68 40.51
CA THR A 115 -7.58 12.43 39.50
C THR A 115 -6.24 12.08 40.15
N SER A 116 -5.56 11.11 39.54
CA SER A 116 -4.24 10.64 39.98
C SER A 116 -3.27 10.58 38.80
N PHE A 117 -2.10 11.20 38.94
CA PHE A 117 -1.01 11.09 37.98
C PHE A 117 -0.55 9.64 37.85
N VAL A 118 -0.33 9.17 36.62
CA VAL A 118 0.13 7.81 36.35
C VAL A 118 1.56 7.80 35.81
N ILE A 119 1.75 8.42 34.66
CA ILE A 119 2.99 8.39 33.92
C ILE A 119 3.07 9.61 33.00
N SER A 120 4.28 10.14 32.80
CA SER A 120 4.55 11.06 31.72
C SER A 120 5.78 10.64 30.93
N LYS A 121 5.86 11.12 29.69
CA LYS A 121 7.04 10.93 28.86
C LYS A 121 7.30 12.16 28.01
N SER A 122 8.54 12.64 28.06
CA SER A 122 9.02 13.75 27.23
C SER A 122 10.24 13.34 26.39
N ARG A 123 10.38 13.98 25.24
CA ARG A 123 11.53 13.87 24.33
C ARG A 123 11.95 15.25 23.86
N VAL A 124 13.26 15.46 23.72
CA VAL A 124 13.80 16.67 23.11
C VAL A 124 13.50 16.65 21.61
N ALA A 125 13.16 17.80 21.05
CA ALA A 125 12.92 17.95 19.62
C ALA A 125 14.17 17.54 18.81
N PRO A 126 14.04 16.94 17.62
CA PRO A 126 15.19 16.56 16.81
C PRO A 126 16.02 17.78 16.38
N ILE A 127 17.35 17.62 16.25
CA ILE A 127 18.25 18.68 15.75
C ILE A 127 17.86 19.12 14.33
N LYS A 128 17.43 18.16 13.49
CA LYS A 128 16.82 18.47 12.20
C LYS A 128 15.46 19.12 12.44
N LYS A 129 15.38 20.43 12.18
CA LYS A 129 14.18 21.25 12.42
C LYS A 129 12.95 20.62 11.75
N LEU A 130 11.95 20.33 12.57
CA LEU A 130 10.60 19.95 12.15
C LEU A 130 9.67 21.15 12.36
N THR A 131 8.57 21.20 11.59
CA THR A 131 7.51 22.18 11.82
C THR A 131 6.81 21.89 13.15
N LEU A 132 6.22 22.91 13.77
CA LEU A 132 5.50 22.77 15.03
C LEU A 132 4.38 21.72 14.95
N PRO A 133 3.52 21.68 13.89
CA PRO A 133 2.51 20.64 13.75
C PRO A 133 3.08 19.21 13.70
N ARG A 134 4.25 19.01 13.11
CA ARG A 134 4.91 17.70 13.10
C ARG A 134 5.43 17.33 14.49
N LEU A 135 5.86 18.29 15.31
CA LEU A 135 6.26 18.05 16.69
C LEU A 135 5.05 17.75 17.57
N GLU A 136 3.94 18.46 17.38
CA GLU A 136 2.66 18.21 18.05
C GLU A 136 2.16 16.79 17.74
N LEU A 137 2.23 16.37 16.46
CA LEU A 137 1.92 14.99 16.05
C LEU A 137 2.82 13.96 16.76
N MET A 138 4.10 14.29 16.97
CA MET A 138 5.02 13.41 17.71
C MET A 138 4.65 13.33 19.20
N GLY A 139 4.13 14.41 19.79
CA GLY A 139 3.52 14.39 21.14
C GLY A 139 2.31 13.45 21.19
N ALA A 140 1.44 13.52 20.18
CA ALA A 140 0.27 12.64 20.06
C ALA A 140 0.66 11.15 19.93
N ILE A 141 1.76 10.83 19.22
CA ILE A 141 2.30 9.46 19.19
C ILE A 141 2.69 9.00 20.59
N ILE A 142 3.39 9.84 21.36
CA ILE A 142 3.76 9.48 22.75
C ILE A 142 2.51 9.19 23.57
N ALA A 143 1.48 10.02 23.46
CA ALA A 143 0.20 9.78 24.13
C ALA A 143 -0.42 8.43 23.73
N SER A 144 -0.48 8.12 22.43
CA SER A 144 -1.04 6.85 21.93
C SER A 144 -0.28 5.62 22.46
N ARG A 145 1.05 5.71 22.56
CA ARG A 145 1.90 4.65 23.13
C ARG A 145 1.70 4.49 24.63
N ILE A 146 1.53 5.59 25.36
CA ILE A 146 1.18 5.56 26.79
C ILE A 146 -0.16 4.86 26.97
N VAL A 147 -1.19 5.20 26.17
CA VAL A 147 -2.49 4.52 26.21
C VAL A 147 -2.33 3.02 25.98
N LYS A 148 -1.60 2.61 24.93
CA LYS A 148 -1.34 1.18 24.64
C LYS A 148 -0.68 0.46 25.81
N HIS A 149 0.33 1.08 26.43
CA HIS A 149 1.03 0.53 27.59
C HIS A 149 0.11 0.39 28.80
N LEU A 150 -0.63 1.46 29.15
CA LEU A 150 -1.48 1.49 30.32
C LEU A 150 -2.70 0.57 30.18
N LYS A 151 -3.29 0.42 29.00
CA LYS A 151 -4.36 -0.57 28.76
C LYS A 151 -3.87 -2.01 28.95
N GLY A 152 -2.59 -2.29 28.69
CA GLY A 152 -1.99 -3.60 28.97
C GLY A 152 -1.85 -3.89 30.47
N ILE A 153 -1.68 -2.86 31.29
CA ILE A 153 -1.51 -2.98 32.75
C ILE A 153 -2.86 -2.93 33.47
N PHE A 154 -3.69 -1.94 33.14
CA PHE A 154 -4.96 -1.66 33.77
C PHE A 154 -6.11 -2.13 32.87
N LYS A 155 -6.50 -3.40 33.01
CA LYS A 155 -7.54 -4.03 32.17
C LYS A 155 -8.94 -3.46 32.42
N ASP A 156 -9.18 -2.87 33.58
CA ASP A 156 -10.50 -2.36 34.00
C ASP A 156 -10.82 -0.96 33.46
N ILE A 157 -9.92 -0.32 32.70
CA ILE A 157 -10.14 0.99 32.11
C ILE A 157 -11.09 0.85 30.91
N LYS A 158 -12.33 1.33 31.07
CA LYS A 158 -13.36 1.27 30.01
C LYS A 158 -13.34 2.47 29.07
N LYS A 159 -13.02 3.66 29.58
CA LYS A 159 -13.03 4.91 28.79
C LYS A 159 -11.64 5.52 28.72
N VAL A 160 -11.24 5.91 27.51
CA VAL A 160 -9.97 6.60 27.26
C VAL A 160 -10.24 7.89 26.50
N PHE A 161 -9.62 8.98 26.94
CA PHE A 161 -9.69 10.28 26.31
C PHE A 161 -8.27 10.80 26.03
N CYS A 162 -8.01 11.14 24.77
CA CYS A 162 -6.77 11.78 24.35
C CYS A 162 -7.03 13.26 24.07
N TRP A 163 -6.18 14.13 24.59
CA TRP A 163 -6.34 15.58 24.54
C TRP A 163 -5.15 16.24 23.85
N SER A 164 -5.44 17.10 22.88
CA SER A 164 -4.47 17.90 22.15
C SER A 164 -5.03 19.31 21.93
N ASP A 165 -4.19 20.32 22.01
CA ASP A 165 -4.51 21.72 21.67
C ASP A 165 -4.24 22.05 20.21
N SER A 166 -3.47 21.22 19.51
CA SER A 166 -3.29 21.32 18.06
C SER A 166 -4.52 20.83 17.28
N THR A 167 -5.25 21.76 16.68
CA THR A 167 -6.36 21.46 15.76
C THR A 167 -5.88 20.74 14.50
N ILE A 168 -4.67 21.07 14.02
CA ILE A 168 -4.04 20.43 12.85
C ILE A 168 -3.81 18.94 13.10
N VAL A 169 -3.24 18.60 14.26
CA VAL A 169 -2.99 17.20 14.63
C VAL A 169 -4.30 16.43 14.80
N LEU A 170 -5.31 17.02 15.42
CA LEU A 170 -6.63 16.40 15.54
C LEU A 170 -7.29 16.14 14.19
N HIS A 171 -7.15 17.08 13.25
CA HIS A 171 -7.61 16.89 11.87
C HIS A 171 -6.86 15.75 11.19
N TRP A 172 -5.54 15.66 11.34
CA TRP A 172 -4.76 14.55 10.79
C TRP A 172 -5.15 13.20 11.39
N ILE A 173 -5.39 13.13 12.70
CA ILE A 173 -5.77 11.88 13.38
C ILE A 173 -7.17 11.42 12.98
N LYS A 174 -8.11 12.36 12.76
CA LYS A 174 -9.48 12.05 12.34
C LYS A 174 -9.62 11.83 10.83
N GLY A 175 -8.68 12.32 10.03
CA GLY A 175 -8.67 12.19 8.59
C GLY A 175 -8.09 10.86 8.09
N SER A 176 -8.02 10.72 6.76
CA SER A 176 -7.48 9.53 6.09
C SER A 176 -5.98 9.63 5.91
N ALA A 177 -5.22 8.77 6.59
CA ALA A 177 -3.76 8.77 6.55
C ALA A 177 -3.16 8.66 5.13
N SER A 178 -3.90 8.05 4.20
CA SER A 178 -3.48 7.88 2.80
C SER A 178 -3.28 9.20 2.04
N GLN A 179 -3.91 10.27 2.51
CA GLN A 179 -3.90 11.60 1.91
C GLN A 179 -2.65 12.42 2.29
N TYR A 180 -1.96 12.06 3.36
CA TYR A 180 -0.81 12.80 3.88
C TYR A 180 0.53 12.31 3.33
N LYS A 181 1.54 13.18 3.35
CA LYS A 181 2.94 12.85 3.07
C LYS A 181 3.44 11.80 4.08
N GLN A 182 4.45 11.03 3.65
CA GLN A 182 4.92 9.82 4.36
C GLN A 182 5.22 10.03 5.85
N PHE A 183 5.76 11.19 6.25
CA PHE A 183 6.04 11.48 7.65
C PHE A 183 4.75 11.48 8.50
N VAL A 184 3.75 12.25 8.08
CA VAL A 184 2.47 12.39 8.79
C VAL A 184 1.66 11.10 8.65
N ALA A 185 1.56 10.54 7.44
CA ALA A 185 0.80 9.33 7.16
C ALA A 185 1.18 8.16 8.09
N ASN A 186 2.48 7.83 8.17
CA ASN A 186 2.94 6.69 8.98
C ASN A 186 2.63 6.86 10.47
N ARG A 187 2.63 8.11 10.96
CA ARG A 187 2.41 8.44 12.38
C ARG A 187 0.93 8.45 12.73
N VAL A 188 0.11 8.95 11.81
CA VAL A 188 -1.35 8.86 11.92
C VAL A 188 -1.80 7.40 11.93
N ILE A 189 -1.24 6.55 11.05
CA ILE A 189 -1.52 5.10 11.05
C ILE A 189 -1.23 4.49 12.42
N GLU A 190 -0.05 4.75 13.00
CA GLU A 190 0.31 4.24 14.32
C GLU A 190 -0.67 4.68 15.43
N ILE A 191 -1.10 5.96 15.39
CA ILE A 191 -2.08 6.48 16.35
C ILE A 191 -3.45 5.81 16.17
N GLN A 192 -3.90 5.65 14.92
CA GLN A 192 -5.19 5.04 14.58
C GLN A 192 -5.24 3.53 14.91
N GLU A 193 -4.11 2.83 14.85
CA GLU A 193 -4.00 1.42 15.26
C GLU A 193 -4.06 1.21 16.78
N THR A 194 -3.73 2.24 17.56
CA THR A 194 -3.61 2.14 19.02
C THR A 194 -4.73 2.84 19.78
N THR A 195 -5.30 3.88 19.20
CA THR A 195 -6.36 4.70 19.79
C THR A 195 -7.44 5.00 18.77
N ASP A 196 -8.70 5.01 19.19
CA ASP A 196 -9.82 5.39 18.34
C ASP A 196 -9.76 6.90 18.05
N PRO A 197 -9.77 7.37 16.79
CA PRO A 197 -9.83 8.78 16.44
C PRO A 197 -10.95 9.57 17.13
N ILE A 198 -12.07 8.94 17.47
CA ILE A 198 -13.20 9.57 18.17
C ILE A 198 -12.82 9.95 19.62
N SER A 199 -11.88 9.21 20.23
CA SER A 199 -11.39 9.50 21.59
C SER A 199 -10.50 10.74 21.68
N TRP A 200 -10.08 11.30 20.54
CA TRP A 200 -9.26 12.50 20.47
C TRP A 200 -10.10 13.79 20.48
N ARG A 201 -9.90 14.60 21.51
CA ARG A 201 -10.65 15.83 21.78
C ARG A 201 -9.74 17.05 21.78
N HIS A 202 -10.27 18.16 21.27
CA HIS A 202 -9.61 19.45 21.35
C HIS A 202 -9.80 20.07 22.73
N PHE A 203 -8.75 20.71 23.24
CA PHE A 203 -8.84 21.51 24.44
C PHE A 203 -7.91 22.73 24.37
N SER A 204 -8.21 23.80 25.10
CA SER A 204 -7.41 25.03 25.06
C SER A 204 -6.03 24.82 25.70
N GLY A 205 -4.96 25.13 24.95
CA GLY A 205 -3.56 24.99 25.42
C GLY A 205 -3.27 25.69 26.75
N LYS A 206 -4.02 26.75 27.11
CA LYS A 206 -3.85 27.46 28.40
C LYS A 206 -4.02 26.59 29.65
N TYR A 207 -4.74 25.47 29.55
CA TYR A 207 -4.86 24.54 30.67
C TYR A 207 -4.32 23.14 30.34
N ASN A 208 -3.47 23.01 29.33
CA ASN A 208 -2.85 21.73 28.99
C ASN A 208 -1.73 21.42 29.98
N PRO A 209 -1.84 20.38 30.84
CA PRO A 209 -0.78 20.03 31.77
C PRO A 209 0.51 19.57 31.06
N ALA A 210 0.41 19.14 29.81
CA ALA A 210 1.57 18.76 29.01
C ALA A 210 2.42 19.96 28.56
N ASP A 211 1.93 21.21 28.61
CA ASP A 211 2.75 22.42 28.33
C ASP A 211 3.93 22.56 29.30
N LEU A 212 3.77 22.07 30.54
CA LEU A 212 4.86 22.04 31.52
C LEU A 212 5.96 21.06 31.11
N LEU A 213 5.61 19.98 30.40
CA LEU A 213 6.59 19.02 29.88
C LEU A 213 7.45 19.61 28.78
N THR A 214 6.91 20.57 28.01
CA THR A 214 7.56 21.09 26.81
C THR A 214 8.33 22.39 27.07
N ARG A 215 7.90 23.18 28.05
CA ARG A 215 8.61 24.39 28.54
C ARG A 215 9.65 24.08 29.61
N GLY A 216 9.37 23.09 30.45
CA GLY A 216 10.15 22.76 31.63
C GLY A 216 9.87 23.68 32.82
N LEU A 217 10.13 23.18 34.03
CA LEU A 217 9.78 23.86 35.27
C LEU A 217 10.92 23.78 36.30
N ALA A 218 10.98 24.74 37.23
CA ALA A 218 11.87 24.66 38.39
C ALA A 218 11.38 23.60 39.38
N SER A 219 12.29 23.02 40.16
CA SER A 219 11.94 21.96 41.12
C SER A 219 10.94 22.42 42.18
N ARG A 220 11.10 23.65 42.70
CA ARG A 220 10.20 24.26 43.68
C ARG A 220 8.80 24.46 43.14
N ASP A 221 8.70 25.01 41.93
CA ASP A 221 7.43 25.21 41.26
C ASP A 221 6.77 23.86 40.96
N LEU A 222 7.54 22.84 40.57
CA LEU A 222 7.00 21.52 40.24
C LEU A 222 6.33 20.84 41.45
N ILE A 223 6.91 21.01 42.62
CA ILE A 223 6.37 20.46 43.87
C ILE A 223 5.03 21.14 44.22
N THR A 224 4.90 22.44 43.98
CA THR A 224 3.69 23.22 44.33
C THR A 224 2.65 23.26 43.20
N PHE A 225 3.00 22.89 41.97
CA PHE A 225 2.10 22.99 40.82
C PHE A 225 1.03 21.88 40.79
N ILE A 226 -0.09 22.13 41.47
CA ILE A 226 -1.22 21.17 41.62
C ILE A 226 -1.70 20.61 40.27
N LYS A 227 -1.74 21.43 39.21
CA LYS A 227 -2.20 21.01 37.87
C LYS A 227 -1.32 19.92 37.26
N TRP A 228 -0.03 19.84 37.63
CA TRP A 228 0.84 18.77 37.15
C TRP A 228 0.47 17.42 37.77
N TRP A 229 0.15 17.41 39.06
CA TRP A 229 -0.14 16.19 39.82
C TRP A 229 -1.57 15.69 39.64
N HIS A 230 -2.50 16.59 39.33
CA HIS A 230 -3.92 16.27 39.27
C HIS A 230 -4.58 16.59 37.93
N GLY A 231 -3.85 17.14 36.97
CA GLY A 231 -4.42 17.62 35.72
C GLY A 231 -5.30 18.86 35.91
N PRO A 232 -6.08 19.22 34.89
CA PRO A 232 -7.00 20.35 34.94
C PRO A 232 -8.13 20.16 35.95
N GLU A 233 -8.56 21.24 36.60
CA GLU A 233 -9.61 21.20 37.64
C GLU A 233 -10.93 20.63 37.12
N TRP A 234 -11.31 20.98 35.88
CA TRP A 234 -12.53 20.49 35.25
C TRP A 234 -12.59 18.97 35.05
N LEU A 235 -11.45 18.26 35.11
CA LEU A 235 -11.47 16.79 35.13
C LEU A 235 -12.15 16.25 36.39
N ARG A 236 -12.22 17.02 37.47
CA ARG A 236 -12.90 16.62 38.71
C ARG A 236 -14.39 16.97 38.70
N ASP A 237 -14.84 17.68 37.68
CA ASP A 237 -16.25 17.97 37.44
C ASP A 237 -16.91 16.85 36.63
N ALA A 238 -18.24 16.88 36.55
CA ALA A 238 -19.02 15.95 35.74
C ALA A 238 -18.76 16.15 34.23
N GLU A 239 -18.88 15.08 33.43
CA GLU A 239 -18.52 15.08 32.00
C GLU A 239 -19.31 16.12 31.17
N ASN A 240 -20.54 16.44 31.56
CA ASN A 240 -21.37 17.47 30.92
C ASN A 240 -20.88 18.91 31.16
N LEU A 241 -20.06 19.12 32.18
CA LEU A 241 -19.45 20.41 32.50
C LEU A 241 -18.07 20.57 31.86
N TRP A 242 -17.60 19.55 31.14
CA TRP A 242 -16.33 19.64 30.44
C TRP A 242 -16.41 20.70 29.33
N PRO A 243 -15.26 21.32 29.00
CA PRO A 243 -15.17 22.27 27.91
C PRO A 243 -15.79 21.67 26.63
N LYS A 244 -16.82 22.34 26.10
CA LYS A 244 -17.47 21.90 24.87
C LYS A 244 -16.44 21.87 23.74
N VAL A 245 -16.33 20.73 23.09
CA VAL A 245 -15.51 20.57 21.88
C VAL A 245 -16.14 21.47 20.83
N LYS A 246 -15.40 22.47 20.33
CA LYS A 246 -15.86 23.21 19.15
C LYS A 246 -15.93 22.22 17.99
N GLU A 247 -17.13 21.99 17.46
CA GLU A 247 -17.29 21.28 16.19
C GLU A 247 -16.63 22.12 15.09
N PHE A 248 -15.98 21.43 14.15
CA PHE A 248 -15.05 22.02 13.21
C PHE A 248 -15.78 22.91 12.18
N GLU A 249 -15.61 24.24 12.27
CA GLU A 249 -15.87 25.16 11.15
C GLU A 249 -14.59 25.37 10.34
N ASN A 250 -14.71 25.17 9.02
CA ASN A 250 -13.69 24.67 8.10
C ASN A 250 -12.83 25.74 7.38
N GLU A 251 -12.67 26.95 7.91
CA GLU A 251 -12.08 28.04 7.10
C GLU A 251 -10.59 28.33 7.34
N LEU A 252 -10.06 28.13 8.55
CA LEU A 252 -8.68 28.55 8.89
C LEU A 252 -7.63 27.42 8.86
N VAL A 253 -8.06 26.15 8.81
CA VAL A 253 -7.16 24.97 8.87
C VAL A 253 -6.60 24.58 7.50
N ASN A 254 -7.02 25.26 6.42
CA ASN A 254 -6.68 24.83 5.07
C ASN A 254 -5.21 25.07 4.66
N SER A 255 -4.52 26.11 5.11
CA SER A 255 -3.18 26.45 4.57
C SER A 255 -2.06 25.50 5.04
N GLU A 256 -1.95 25.22 6.33
CA GLU A 256 -0.87 24.34 6.83
C GLU A 256 -1.19 22.85 6.67
N VAL A 257 -2.46 22.46 6.75
CA VAL A 257 -2.85 21.07 6.51
C VAL A 257 -2.62 20.71 5.04
N THR A 258 -2.97 21.59 4.08
CA THR A 258 -2.70 21.39 2.63
C THR A 258 -1.22 21.18 2.30
N LEU A 259 -0.29 21.77 3.06
CA LEU A 259 1.16 21.56 2.85
C LEU A 259 1.61 20.12 3.13
N GLU A 260 0.92 19.40 4.01
CA GLU A 260 1.24 18.02 4.38
C GLU A 260 0.39 16.97 3.66
N TYR A 261 -0.62 17.39 2.88
CA TYR A 261 -1.18 16.50 1.88
C TYR A 261 -0.09 16.14 0.87
N LYS A 262 -0.14 14.90 0.35
CA LYS A 262 0.66 14.56 -0.82
C LYS A 262 0.41 15.64 -1.86
N SER A 263 1.48 16.29 -2.30
CA SER A 263 1.38 17.30 -3.35
C SER A 263 0.79 16.61 -4.58
N CYS A 264 -0.51 16.75 -4.78
CA CYS A 264 -1.05 16.77 -6.11
C CYS A 264 -0.45 18.03 -6.72
N VAL A 265 0.61 17.85 -7.51
CA VAL A 265 0.99 18.86 -8.48
C VAL A 265 -0.23 19.01 -9.36
N ILE A 266 -1.04 20.03 -9.09
CA ILE A 266 -2.03 20.50 -10.04
C ILE A 266 -1.18 21.12 -11.14
N VAL A 267 -0.77 20.30 -12.09
CA VAL A 267 -0.41 20.80 -13.42
C VAL A 267 -1.66 21.52 -13.87
N SER A 268 -1.55 22.82 -14.12
CA SER A 268 -2.56 23.58 -14.86
C SER A 268 -2.65 22.97 -16.26
N SER A 269 -3.42 21.91 -16.37
CA SER A 269 -3.85 21.29 -17.61
C SER A 269 -5.25 20.76 -17.35
N ALA A 270 -6.24 21.58 -17.69
CA ALA A 270 -7.65 21.27 -17.91
C ALA A 270 -8.33 20.32 -16.90
N ILE A 271 -9.16 20.88 -16.02
CA ILE A 271 -10.39 20.27 -15.47
C ILE A 271 -10.30 18.75 -15.34
N VAL A 272 -9.63 18.24 -14.29
CA VAL A 272 -9.80 16.84 -13.90
C VAL A 272 -11.17 16.75 -13.25
N GLN A 273 -12.20 16.54 -14.06
CA GLN A 273 -13.38 15.82 -13.60
C GLN A 273 -12.88 14.53 -12.97
N GLU A 274 -13.23 14.26 -11.72
CA GLU A 274 -13.19 12.90 -11.20
C GLU A 274 -13.78 12.00 -12.30
N LYS A 275 -12.98 11.06 -12.81
CA LYS A 275 -13.42 10.19 -13.89
C LYS A 275 -14.56 9.35 -13.33
N ILE A 276 -15.80 9.76 -13.62
CA ILE A 276 -17.07 9.11 -13.22
C ILE A 276 -17.02 7.60 -13.51
N LEU A 277 -16.24 7.21 -14.51
CA LEU A 277 -15.93 5.83 -14.86
C LEU A 277 -14.40 5.63 -14.94
N ASP A 278 -13.90 4.57 -14.31
CA ASP A 278 -12.51 4.14 -14.44
C ASP A 278 -12.41 2.93 -15.38
N PRO A 279 -11.78 3.06 -16.57
CA PRO A 279 -11.53 1.93 -17.47
C PRO A 279 -10.79 0.76 -16.81
N GLY A 280 -9.96 1.03 -15.78
CA GLY A 280 -9.19 0.04 -15.02
C GLY A 280 -10.05 -1.07 -14.42
N LYS A 281 -11.31 -0.76 -14.07
CA LYS A 281 -12.26 -1.70 -13.47
C LYS A 281 -12.93 -2.64 -14.49
N PHE A 282 -12.70 -2.45 -15.78
CA PHE A 282 -13.33 -3.24 -16.83
C PHE A 282 -12.37 -4.27 -17.43
N SER A 283 -12.87 -5.50 -17.59
CA SER A 283 -12.16 -6.61 -18.25
C SER A 283 -12.61 -6.82 -19.70
N CYS A 284 -13.69 -6.16 -20.14
CA CYS A 284 -14.30 -6.32 -21.45
C CYS A 284 -14.62 -4.96 -22.07
N LEU A 285 -14.19 -4.74 -23.32
CA LEU A 285 -14.46 -3.51 -24.08
C LEU A 285 -15.95 -3.26 -24.23
N ARG A 286 -16.72 -4.28 -24.62
CA ARG A 286 -18.18 -4.17 -24.81
C ARG A 286 -18.90 -3.67 -23.55
N ASN A 287 -18.47 -4.12 -22.37
CA ASN A 287 -19.06 -3.68 -21.09
C ASN A 287 -18.70 -2.22 -20.80
N LEU A 288 -17.44 -1.82 -21.02
CA LEU A 288 -17.01 -0.43 -20.87
C LEU A 288 -17.84 0.51 -21.77
N LEU A 289 -18.00 0.16 -23.05
CA LEU A 289 -18.76 0.97 -24.01
C LEU A 289 -20.24 1.03 -23.65
N ARG A 290 -20.87 -0.08 -23.27
CA ARG A 290 -22.29 -0.11 -22.90
C ARG A 290 -22.57 0.71 -21.64
N VAL A 291 -21.75 0.56 -20.59
CA VAL A 291 -21.92 1.34 -19.35
C VAL A 291 -21.73 2.82 -19.64
N THR A 292 -20.72 3.18 -20.43
CA THR A 292 -20.48 4.57 -20.82
C THR A 292 -21.64 5.14 -21.63
N ALA A 293 -22.17 4.39 -22.60
CA ALA A 293 -23.33 4.81 -23.38
C ALA A 293 -24.57 5.05 -22.52
N TRP A 294 -24.84 4.17 -21.54
CA TRP A 294 -25.93 4.35 -20.58
C TRP A 294 -25.75 5.60 -19.71
N VAL A 295 -24.54 5.82 -19.19
CA VAL A 295 -24.24 7.01 -18.39
C VAL A 295 -24.39 8.29 -19.22
N VAL A 296 -23.89 8.31 -20.46
CA VAL A 296 -24.05 9.46 -21.36
C VAL A 296 -25.53 9.71 -21.69
N ARG A 297 -26.31 8.64 -21.94
CA ARG A 297 -27.75 8.73 -22.18
C ARG A 297 -28.49 9.32 -20.98
N PHE A 298 -28.17 8.85 -19.76
CA PHE A 298 -28.74 9.38 -18.52
C PHE A 298 -28.41 10.87 -18.34
N VAL A 299 -27.16 11.27 -18.56
CA VAL A 299 -26.74 12.68 -18.49
C VAL A 299 -27.47 13.54 -19.53
N ASN A 300 -27.68 13.04 -20.75
CA ASN A 300 -28.41 13.75 -21.79
C ASN A 300 -29.91 13.89 -21.46
N ALA A 301 -30.50 12.90 -20.78
CA ALA A 301 -31.86 12.97 -20.27
C ALA A 301 -32.00 14.04 -19.17
N LEU A 302 -31.06 14.09 -18.22
CA LEU A 302 -31.01 15.13 -17.18
C LEU A 302 -30.84 16.54 -17.77
N LYS A 303 -30.04 16.66 -18.83
CA LYS A 303 -29.83 17.93 -19.55
C LYS A 303 -30.99 18.30 -20.50
N ARG A 304 -32.09 17.54 -20.49
CA ARG A 304 -33.27 17.70 -21.38
C ARG A 304 -32.93 17.73 -22.88
N LYS A 305 -31.79 17.17 -23.29
CA LYS A 305 -31.35 17.15 -24.70
C LYS A 305 -32.00 16.04 -25.51
N SER A 306 -32.31 14.91 -24.88
CA SER A 306 -32.96 13.76 -25.52
C SER A 306 -33.46 12.76 -24.49
N ALA A 307 -34.70 12.30 -24.60
CA ALA A 307 -35.29 11.24 -23.77
C ALA A 307 -35.45 9.94 -24.56
N ALA A 308 -34.34 9.44 -25.12
CA ALA A 308 -34.33 8.18 -25.89
C ALA A 308 -34.69 6.99 -24.97
N LYS A 309 -35.70 6.22 -25.34
CA LYS A 309 -36.16 5.01 -24.64
C LYS A 309 -35.81 3.76 -25.46
N GLY A 310 -35.59 2.62 -24.79
CA GLY A 310 -35.30 1.33 -25.44
C GLY A 310 -33.82 0.91 -25.37
N PRO A 311 -33.39 -0.10 -26.15
CA PRO A 311 -32.01 -0.61 -26.14
C PRO A 311 -31.00 0.45 -26.62
N LEU A 312 -29.71 0.21 -26.36
CA LEU A 312 -28.61 1.08 -26.85
C LEU A 312 -28.48 0.95 -28.37
N THR A 313 -28.32 2.08 -29.06
CA THR A 313 -28.09 2.10 -30.51
C THR A 313 -26.60 1.94 -30.86
N SER A 314 -26.31 1.58 -32.11
CA SER A 314 -24.93 1.52 -32.62
C SER A 314 -24.22 2.87 -32.52
N ASP A 315 -24.95 3.97 -32.73
CA ASP A 315 -24.39 5.32 -32.69
C ASP A 315 -23.97 5.71 -31.28
N GLU A 316 -24.73 5.31 -30.25
CA GLU A 316 -24.35 5.56 -28.86
C GLU A 316 -23.11 4.77 -28.44
N LEU A 317 -22.97 3.53 -28.91
CA LEU A 317 -21.76 2.75 -28.68
C LEU A 317 -20.54 3.35 -29.40
N THR A 318 -20.74 3.83 -30.63
CA THR A 318 -19.71 4.53 -31.41
C THR A 318 -19.31 5.84 -30.72
N ASN A 319 -20.27 6.60 -30.20
CA ASN A 319 -20.02 7.82 -29.43
C ASN A 319 -19.29 7.53 -28.11
N ALA A 320 -19.64 6.44 -27.41
CA ALA A 320 -18.95 5.99 -26.21
C ALA A 320 -17.49 5.57 -26.50
N GLU A 321 -17.26 4.88 -27.63
CA GLU A 321 -15.91 4.52 -28.08
C GLU A 321 -15.08 5.79 -28.36
N MET A 322 -15.66 6.73 -29.11
CA MET A 322 -15.01 8.00 -29.45
C MET A 322 -14.76 8.88 -28.22
N PHE A 323 -15.65 8.84 -27.22
CA PHE A 323 -15.45 9.50 -25.93
C PHE A 323 -14.18 8.99 -25.23
N TRP A 324 -14.01 7.67 -25.13
CA TRP A 324 -12.82 7.09 -24.51
C TRP A 324 -11.55 7.34 -25.31
N VAL A 325 -11.62 7.28 -26.64
CA VAL A 325 -10.50 7.62 -27.54
C VAL A 325 -10.06 9.06 -27.29
N ARG A 326 -10.99 10.02 -27.20
CA ARG A 326 -10.69 11.43 -26.93
C ARG A 326 -10.00 11.62 -25.57
N ILE A 327 -10.53 11.00 -24.51
CA ILE A 327 -9.95 11.09 -23.15
C ILE A 327 -8.55 10.49 -23.12
N THR A 328 -8.41 9.24 -23.55
CA THR A 328 -7.15 8.48 -23.51
C THR A 328 -6.03 9.22 -24.25
N ARG A 329 -6.40 9.85 -25.37
CA ARG A 329 -5.49 10.64 -26.18
C ARG A 329 -5.16 11.98 -25.54
N ASN A 330 -6.14 12.73 -25.03
CA ASN A 330 -5.89 13.99 -24.33
C ASN A 330 -4.97 13.78 -23.12
N ASP A 331 -5.15 12.68 -22.39
CA ASP A 331 -4.30 12.32 -21.24
C ASP A 331 -2.84 12.05 -21.66
N SER A 332 -2.62 11.50 -22.86
CA SER A 332 -1.29 11.03 -23.30
C SER A 332 -0.55 12.00 -24.22
N TYR A 333 -1.28 12.84 -24.96
CA TYR A 333 -0.77 13.68 -26.05
C TYR A 333 -1.31 15.11 -25.99
N SER A 334 -1.58 15.63 -24.78
CA SER A 334 -2.14 16.97 -24.58
C SER A 334 -1.29 18.06 -25.24
N ASN A 335 0.03 18.01 -25.05
CA ASN A 335 0.98 18.97 -25.60
C ASN A 335 1.02 18.93 -27.15
N GLU A 336 1.01 17.74 -27.74
CA GLU A 336 0.98 17.59 -29.19
C GLU A 336 -0.34 18.12 -29.78
N ILE A 337 -1.46 17.86 -29.11
CA ILE A 337 -2.77 18.35 -29.54
C ILE A 337 -2.83 19.89 -29.44
N THR A 338 -2.28 20.51 -28.40
CA THR A 338 -2.27 21.97 -28.27
C THR A 338 -1.35 22.62 -29.29
N CYS A 339 -0.19 22.03 -29.61
CA CYS A 339 0.67 22.48 -30.70
C CYS A 339 -0.08 22.46 -32.04
N LEU A 340 -0.70 21.33 -32.40
CA LEU A 340 -1.41 21.17 -33.67
C LEU A 340 -2.68 22.02 -33.76
N LYS A 341 -3.35 22.33 -32.64
CA LYS A 341 -4.48 23.27 -32.63
C LYS A 341 -4.08 24.71 -32.93
N ASN A 342 -2.85 25.08 -32.59
CA ASN A 342 -2.31 26.43 -32.77
C ASN A 342 -1.44 26.55 -34.03
N ASP A 343 -1.55 25.59 -34.97
CA ASP A 343 -0.74 25.48 -36.18
C ASP A 343 0.78 25.54 -35.94
N LYS A 344 1.22 25.09 -34.76
CA LYS A 344 2.65 25.00 -34.40
C LYS A 344 3.20 23.61 -34.71
N SER A 345 4.46 23.57 -35.15
CA SER A 345 5.20 22.32 -35.32
C SER A 345 5.30 21.56 -34.00
N LEU A 346 5.27 20.21 -34.08
CA LEU A 346 5.41 19.36 -32.91
C LEU A 346 6.81 19.50 -32.27
N PRO A 347 6.93 19.29 -30.95
CA PRO A 347 8.23 19.24 -30.28
C PRO A 347 9.14 18.17 -30.90
N ARG A 348 10.45 18.46 -31.02
CA ARG A 348 11.43 17.53 -31.59
C ARG A 348 11.49 16.19 -30.86
N ASP A 349 11.21 16.19 -29.56
CA ASP A 349 11.21 14.99 -28.71
C ASP A 349 9.91 14.18 -28.78
N SER A 350 8.90 14.66 -29.52
CA SER A 350 7.61 13.96 -29.59
C SER A 350 7.75 12.64 -30.37
N LYS A 351 7.30 11.56 -29.73
CA LYS A 351 7.21 10.22 -30.34
C LYS A 351 6.24 10.16 -31.53
N LEU A 352 5.41 11.18 -31.69
CA LEU A 352 4.46 11.27 -32.79
C LEU A 352 5.03 11.98 -34.01
N LEU A 353 6.16 12.68 -33.89
CA LEU A 353 6.75 13.47 -34.98
C LEU A 353 6.97 12.63 -36.25
N CYS A 354 7.42 11.38 -36.10
CA CYS A 354 7.67 10.45 -37.20
C CYS A 354 6.40 9.95 -37.93
N LEU A 355 5.21 10.18 -37.36
CA LEU A 355 3.93 9.76 -37.92
C LEU A 355 3.23 10.89 -38.70
N ASN A 356 3.86 12.07 -38.79
CA ASN A 356 3.31 13.28 -39.38
C ASN A 356 1.81 13.46 -39.06
N PRO A 357 1.46 13.58 -37.76
CA PRO A 357 0.10 13.48 -37.30
C PRO A 357 -0.65 14.79 -37.56
N TYR A 358 -1.96 14.71 -37.77
CA TYR A 358 -2.81 15.86 -37.99
C TYR A 358 -4.12 15.73 -37.22
N LEU A 359 -4.76 16.86 -36.96
CA LEU A 359 -6.09 16.91 -36.34
C LEU A 359 -7.17 16.89 -37.43
N TYR A 360 -8.02 15.88 -37.39
CA TYR A 360 -9.20 15.81 -38.25
C TYR A 360 -10.34 16.71 -37.71
N SER A 361 -11.37 16.99 -38.51
CA SER A 361 -12.47 17.93 -38.22
C SER A 361 -13.17 17.75 -36.86
N ASN A 362 -13.16 16.55 -36.30
CA ASN A 362 -13.70 16.23 -34.97
C ASN A 362 -12.67 16.36 -33.84
N GLY A 363 -11.54 17.02 -34.11
CA GLY A 363 -10.42 17.23 -33.22
C GLY A 363 -9.68 15.95 -32.85
N ILE A 364 -9.75 14.88 -33.66
CA ILE A 364 -9.10 13.58 -33.41
C ILE A 364 -7.77 13.47 -34.14
N LEU A 365 -6.77 12.93 -33.46
CA LEU A 365 -5.39 12.83 -33.94
C LEU A 365 -5.25 11.57 -34.79
N ARG A 366 -4.89 11.76 -36.06
CA ARG A 366 -4.78 10.67 -37.04
C ARG A 366 -3.42 10.70 -37.70
N VAL A 367 -3.00 9.53 -38.18
CA VAL A 367 -1.79 9.38 -38.99
C VAL A 367 -2.06 9.86 -40.41
N THR A 368 -1.12 10.60 -41.00
CA THR A 368 -1.13 10.84 -42.45
C THR A 368 -0.46 9.68 -43.18
N GLY A 369 -0.98 9.32 -44.35
CA GLY A 369 -0.47 8.21 -45.14
C GLY A 369 -0.59 8.48 -46.63
N ARG A 370 -0.04 7.58 -47.44
CA ARG A 370 -0.04 7.70 -48.92
C ARG A 370 -1.42 7.45 -49.56
N LEU A 371 -2.36 6.90 -48.80
CA LEU A 371 -3.69 6.49 -49.30
C LEU A 371 -4.74 7.61 -49.27
N GLY A 372 -4.37 8.85 -48.95
CA GLY A 372 -5.32 9.96 -48.76
C GLY A 372 -6.21 10.28 -49.98
N LYS A 373 -5.75 9.99 -51.20
CA LYS A 373 -6.51 10.22 -52.44
C LYS A 373 -7.50 9.10 -52.81
N SER A 374 -7.47 7.96 -52.11
CA SER A 374 -8.38 6.85 -52.42
C SER A 374 -9.82 7.20 -52.05
N THR A 375 -10.75 7.04 -52.98
CA THR A 375 -12.19 7.29 -52.77
C THR A 375 -12.92 6.09 -52.17
N HIS A 376 -12.42 4.87 -52.39
CA HIS A 376 -13.07 3.62 -51.98
C HIS A 376 -12.79 3.21 -50.53
N LEU A 377 -11.72 3.76 -49.92
CA LEU A 377 -11.34 3.42 -48.54
C LEU A 377 -12.10 4.28 -47.51
N SER A 378 -12.34 3.73 -46.32
CA SER A 378 -12.90 4.51 -45.22
C SER A 378 -11.88 5.51 -44.69
N THR A 379 -12.35 6.52 -43.96
CA THR A 379 -11.46 7.48 -43.28
C THR A 379 -10.55 6.81 -42.25
N PHE A 380 -11.00 5.70 -41.65
CA PHE A 380 -10.20 4.93 -40.70
C PHE A 380 -9.06 4.16 -41.37
N ASP A 381 -9.30 3.60 -42.56
CA ASP A 381 -8.28 2.87 -43.32
C ASP A 381 -7.20 3.82 -43.86
N LYS A 382 -7.62 4.99 -44.36
CA LYS A 382 -6.71 6.03 -44.88
C LYS A 382 -5.87 6.65 -43.77
N HIS A 383 -6.54 6.96 -42.65
CA HIS A 383 -5.99 7.76 -41.57
C HIS A 383 -6.35 7.16 -40.21
N PRO A 384 -5.71 6.05 -39.81
CA PRO A 384 -6.02 5.40 -38.54
C PRO A 384 -5.81 6.35 -37.35
N THR A 385 -6.62 6.17 -36.31
CA THR A 385 -6.58 7.02 -35.12
C THR A 385 -5.38 6.67 -34.25
N ILE A 386 -4.57 7.67 -33.89
CA ILE A 386 -3.38 7.45 -33.07
C ILE A 386 -3.79 7.15 -31.63
N LEU A 387 -3.26 6.04 -31.07
CA LEU A 387 -3.49 5.65 -29.68
C LEU A 387 -2.17 5.37 -28.93
N PRO A 388 -2.11 5.73 -27.64
CA PRO A 388 -0.98 5.39 -26.77
C PRO A 388 -0.92 3.89 -26.49
N SER A 389 0.30 3.37 -26.31
CA SER A 389 0.53 1.93 -26.11
C SER A 389 0.17 1.42 -24.71
N LYS A 390 0.39 2.25 -23.67
CA LYS A 390 0.25 1.87 -22.26
C LYS A 390 -1.02 2.42 -21.63
N THR A 391 -2.18 2.07 -22.18
CA THR A 391 -3.47 2.46 -21.57
C THR A 391 -4.43 1.29 -21.51
N LYS A 392 -5.38 1.37 -20.57
CA LYS A 392 -6.37 0.31 -20.39
C LYS A 392 -7.30 0.17 -21.58
N LEU A 393 -7.69 1.28 -22.21
CA LEU A 393 -8.49 1.27 -23.43
C LEU A 393 -7.75 0.49 -24.54
N THR A 394 -6.46 0.77 -24.74
CA THR A 394 -5.64 0.07 -25.74
C THR A 394 -5.56 -1.43 -25.46
N GLU A 395 -5.38 -1.83 -24.19
CA GLU A 395 -5.41 -3.26 -23.80
C GLU A 395 -6.76 -3.90 -24.12
N LEU A 396 -7.88 -3.24 -23.80
CA LEU A 396 -9.24 -3.74 -24.07
C LEU A 396 -9.53 -3.84 -25.58
N LEU A 397 -9.09 -2.87 -26.38
CA LEU A 397 -9.20 -2.89 -27.85
C LEU A 397 -8.41 -4.05 -28.48
N ILE A 398 -7.20 -4.30 -27.98
CA ILE A 398 -6.38 -5.43 -28.43
C ILE A 398 -7.05 -6.74 -28.05
N TRP A 399 -7.56 -6.88 -26.82
CA TRP A 399 -8.27 -8.09 -26.38
C TRP A 399 -9.53 -8.38 -27.21
N ASP A 400 -10.32 -7.36 -27.49
CA ASP A 400 -11.51 -7.48 -28.32
C ASP A 400 -11.15 -7.91 -29.76
N SER A 401 -10.15 -7.26 -30.34
CA SER A 401 -9.65 -7.59 -31.68
C SER A 401 -9.07 -9.02 -31.73
N HIS A 402 -8.36 -9.44 -30.69
CA HIS A 402 -7.80 -10.78 -30.56
C HIS A 402 -8.89 -11.87 -30.53
N LYS A 403 -10.00 -11.60 -29.85
CA LYS A 403 -11.18 -12.49 -29.85
C LYS A 403 -11.89 -12.51 -31.20
N ARG A 404 -12.01 -11.35 -31.87
CA ARG A 404 -12.63 -11.24 -33.21
C ARG A 404 -11.88 -12.04 -34.29
N VAL A 405 -10.55 -12.10 -34.20
CA VAL A 405 -9.73 -12.91 -35.11
C VAL A 405 -9.54 -14.36 -34.63
N PHE A 406 -10.40 -14.84 -33.72
CA PHE A 406 -10.39 -16.21 -33.19
C PHE A 406 -9.02 -16.69 -32.69
N HIS A 407 -8.31 -15.83 -31.97
CA HIS A 407 -7.01 -16.17 -31.39
C HIS A 407 -5.88 -16.52 -32.40
N SER A 408 -5.98 -16.10 -33.67
CA SER A 408 -4.97 -16.30 -34.74
C SER A 408 -3.61 -15.60 -34.54
N GLY A 409 -3.25 -15.25 -33.31
CA GLY A 409 -1.93 -14.73 -32.96
C GLY A 409 -1.70 -13.25 -33.26
N VAL A 410 -0.45 -12.82 -33.07
CA VAL A 410 -0.06 -11.39 -33.03
C VAL A 410 -0.27 -10.70 -34.37
N SER A 411 0.05 -11.35 -35.49
CA SER A 411 0.00 -10.73 -36.82
C SER A 411 -1.43 -10.41 -37.24
N HIS A 412 -2.36 -11.35 -37.08
CA HIS A 412 -3.78 -11.14 -37.42
C HIS A 412 -4.43 -10.10 -36.49
N THR A 413 -4.15 -10.18 -35.18
CA THR A 413 -4.64 -9.17 -34.24
C THR A 413 -4.10 -7.76 -34.59
N LEU A 414 -2.85 -7.66 -35.04
CA LEU A 414 -2.26 -6.38 -35.47
C LEU A 414 -2.97 -5.78 -36.68
N VAL A 415 -3.28 -6.60 -37.69
CA VAL A 415 -4.01 -6.15 -38.89
C VAL A 415 -5.39 -5.64 -38.51
N GLN A 416 -6.16 -6.43 -37.73
CA GLN A 416 -7.50 -6.03 -37.27
C GLN A 416 -7.50 -4.71 -36.49
N VAL A 417 -6.51 -4.52 -35.60
CA VAL A 417 -6.39 -3.28 -34.83
C VAL A 417 -6.06 -2.09 -35.75
N ARG A 418 -5.21 -2.31 -36.76
CA ARG A 418 -4.75 -1.26 -37.69
C ARG A 418 -5.82 -0.73 -38.64
N GLU A 419 -6.91 -1.48 -38.85
CA GLU A 419 -8.09 -0.99 -39.59
C GLU A 419 -8.66 0.30 -38.99
N LYS A 420 -8.53 0.49 -37.67
CA LYS A 420 -9.08 1.67 -36.98
C LYS A 420 -8.03 2.48 -36.20
N TYR A 421 -7.00 1.82 -35.68
CA TYR A 421 -6.10 2.41 -34.69
C TYR A 421 -4.62 2.21 -35.02
N TRP A 422 -3.87 3.30 -34.94
CA TRP A 422 -2.42 3.28 -34.97
C TRP A 422 -1.85 3.35 -33.55
N ILE A 423 -1.56 2.20 -32.96
CA ILE A 423 -0.94 2.11 -31.64
C ILE A 423 0.58 2.20 -31.75
N LEU A 424 1.21 3.10 -30.99
CA LEU A 424 2.67 3.16 -30.90
C LEU A 424 3.24 1.83 -30.41
N LYS A 425 4.31 1.32 -31.04
CA LYS A 425 4.89 0.00 -30.70
C LYS A 425 3.85 -1.14 -30.68
N SER A 426 2.80 -1.03 -31.51
CA SER A 426 1.64 -1.93 -31.58
C SER A 426 1.98 -3.41 -31.45
N ARG A 427 2.94 -3.93 -32.24
CA ARG A 427 3.32 -5.36 -32.20
C ARG A 427 3.83 -5.80 -30.83
N GLN A 428 4.63 -4.99 -30.16
CA GLN A 428 5.16 -5.29 -28.82
C GLN A 428 4.03 -5.27 -27.78
N THR A 429 3.17 -4.25 -27.84
CA THR A 429 2.00 -4.13 -26.96
C THR A 429 1.07 -5.33 -27.12
N ILE A 430 0.76 -5.71 -28.37
CA ILE A 430 -0.08 -6.87 -28.67
C ILE A 430 0.56 -8.15 -28.14
N LYS A 431 1.85 -8.40 -28.39
CA LYS A 431 2.56 -9.57 -27.84
C LYS A 431 2.45 -9.64 -26.31
N SER A 432 2.58 -8.50 -25.63
CA SER A 432 2.45 -8.41 -24.17
C SER A 432 1.02 -8.63 -23.65
N VAL A 433 -0.01 -8.32 -24.44
CA VAL A 433 -1.41 -8.56 -24.08
C VAL A 433 -1.75 -10.03 -24.31
N LEU A 434 -1.38 -10.57 -25.47
CA LEU A 434 -1.67 -11.94 -25.88
C LEU A 434 -0.92 -12.97 -25.04
N SER A 435 0.26 -12.64 -24.50
CA SER A 435 0.98 -13.53 -23.56
C SER A 435 0.20 -13.82 -22.29
N LYS A 436 -0.84 -13.04 -21.96
CA LYS A 436 -1.75 -13.28 -20.83
C LYS A 436 -2.94 -14.18 -21.21
N CYS A 437 -3.10 -14.55 -22.48
CA CYS A 437 -4.22 -15.36 -22.95
C CYS A 437 -4.03 -16.83 -22.60
N THR A 438 -4.89 -17.33 -21.72
CA THR A 438 -4.91 -18.74 -21.29
C THR A 438 -5.21 -19.70 -22.45
N ILE A 439 -6.12 -19.32 -23.35
CA ILE A 439 -6.46 -20.09 -24.56
C ILE A 439 -5.20 -20.25 -25.42
N CYS A 440 -4.55 -19.15 -25.80
CA CYS A 440 -3.32 -19.21 -26.58
C CYS A 440 -2.18 -19.94 -25.86
N LYS A 441 -2.05 -19.79 -24.53
CA LYS A 441 -1.04 -20.53 -23.76
C LYS A 441 -1.25 -22.04 -23.83
N ARG A 442 -2.51 -22.48 -23.72
CA ARG A 442 -2.86 -23.91 -23.81
C ARG A 442 -2.59 -24.48 -25.21
N PHE A 443 -2.92 -23.75 -26.26
CA PHE A 443 -2.71 -24.23 -27.64
C PHE A 443 -1.24 -24.14 -28.10
N ASN A 444 -0.48 -23.18 -27.57
CA ASN A 444 0.93 -22.98 -27.94
C ASN A 444 1.91 -23.62 -26.94
N SER A 445 1.45 -24.48 -26.03
CA SER A 445 2.32 -25.18 -25.09
C SER A 445 3.25 -26.13 -25.84
N SER A 446 4.55 -26.06 -25.55
CA SER A 446 5.53 -27.00 -26.11
C SER A 446 5.18 -28.45 -25.69
N PRO A 447 5.39 -29.44 -26.58
CA PRO A 447 5.33 -30.84 -26.19
C PRO A 447 6.29 -31.13 -25.03
N GLY A 448 5.91 -32.02 -24.12
CA GLY A 448 6.81 -32.48 -23.06
C GLY A 448 8.02 -33.21 -23.66
N THR A 449 9.21 -32.92 -23.16
CA THR A 449 10.44 -33.64 -23.53
C THR A 449 10.57 -34.90 -22.69
N GLN A 450 10.68 -36.07 -23.32
CA GLN A 450 10.98 -37.31 -22.62
C GLN A 450 12.46 -37.33 -22.21
N VAL A 451 12.74 -37.55 -20.92
CA VAL A 451 14.10 -37.83 -20.45
C VAL A 451 14.43 -39.28 -20.81
N ILE A 452 15.50 -39.50 -21.58
CA ILE A 452 15.98 -40.85 -21.90
C ILE A 452 16.57 -41.44 -20.61
N ALA A 453 15.98 -42.53 -20.11
CA ALA A 453 16.52 -43.26 -18.97
C ALA A 453 17.81 -44.00 -19.37
N PRO A 454 18.81 -44.12 -18.47
CA PRO A 454 19.98 -44.96 -18.73
C PRO A 454 19.55 -46.42 -18.94
N LEU A 455 20.27 -47.13 -19.81
CA LEU A 455 20.05 -48.56 -20.01
C LEU A 455 20.41 -49.32 -18.71
N PRO A 456 19.62 -50.34 -18.30
CA PRO A 456 19.97 -51.17 -17.15
C PRO A 456 21.31 -51.90 -17.35
N ASP A 457 22.04 -52.18 -16.27
CA ASP A 457 23.36 -52.85 -16.29
C ASP A 457 23.32 -54.19 -17.06
N ILE A 458 22.21 -54.91 -16.92
CA ILE A 458 21.85 -56.14 -17.64
C ILE A 458 21.95 -56.00 -19.18
N ARG A 459 21.83 -54.79 -19.76
CA ARG A 459 21.97 -54.54 -21.21
C ARG A 459 23.39 -54.18 -21.63
N VAL A 460 24.30 -53.94 -20.68
CA VAL A 460 25.64 -53.38 -20.92
C VAL A 460 26.74 -54.35 -20.49
N GLU A 461 26.49 -55.22 -19.52
CA GLU A 461 27.45 -56.23 -19.05
C GLU A 461 27.65 -57.38 -20.04
N GLN A 462 28.90 -57.85 -20.15
CA GLN A 462 29.22 -59.06 -20.91
C GLN A 462 28.69 -60.29 -20.18
N SER A 463 27.88 -61.09 -20.86
CA SER A 463 27.34 -62.35 -20.36
C SER A 463 27.22 -63.36 -21.51
N ALA A 464 26.98 -64.64 -21.19
CA ALA A 464 26.82 -65.66 -22.21
C ALA A 464 25.50 -65.44 -23.00
N PRO A 465 25.41 -65.90 -24.28
CA PRO A 465 24.16 -65.86 -25.03
C PRO A 465 22.98 -66.47 -24.25
N PHE A 466 21.81 -65.85 -24.36
CA PHE A 466 20.57 -66.21 -23.66
C PHE A 466 20.60 -66.20 -22.12
N THR A 467 21.67 -65.71 -21.48
CA THR A 467 21.67 -65.46 -20.02
C THR A 467 20.56 -64.49 -19.60
N ILE A 468 20.34 -63.48 -20.43
CA ILE A 468 19.30 -62.49 -20.25
C ILE A 468 18.43 -62.51 -21.50
N ILE A 469 17.14 -62.77 -21.28
CA ILE A 469 16.15 -62.84 -22.34
C ILE A 469 15.09 -61.75 -22.17
N GLY A 470 14.68 -61.16 -23.29
CA GLY A 470 13.43 -60.42 -23.39
C GLY A 470 12.39 -61.33 -24.03
N VAL A 471 11.24 -61.46 -23.39
CA VAL A 471 10.14 -62.30 -23.87
C VAL A 471 8.99 -61.40 -24.29
N ASP A 472 8.40 -61.67 -25.46
CA ASP A 472 7.19 -61.00 -25.92
C ASP A 472 6.35 -61.96 -26.77
N PHE A 473 5.12 -61.56 -27.11
CA PHE A 473 4.26 -62.30 -28.03
C PHE A 473 4.02 -61.48 -29.29
N ALA A 474 4.31 -62.08 -30.45
CA ALA A 474 3.84 -61.58 -31.73
C ALA A 474 2.53 -62.27 -32.09
N GLY A 475 1.51 -61.48 -32.41
CA GLY A 475 0.26 -62.01 -32.94
C GLY A 475 -0.96 -61.12 -32.69
N PRO A 476 -2.15 -61.64 -33.02
CA PRO A 476 -2.38 -63.00 -33.51
C PRO A 476 -1.99 -63.22 -34.97
N LEU A 477 -1.56 -64.45 -35.28
CA LEU A 477 -1.41 -64.97 -36.63
C LEU A 477 -2.47 -66.05 -36.87
N PHE A 478 -2.83 -66.28 -38.14
CA PHE A 478 -3.82 -67.27 -38.53
C PHE A 478 -3.16 -68.34 -39.40
N VAL A 479 -3.34 -69.61 -39.03
CA VAL A 479 -2.83 -70.75 -39.81
C VAL A 479 -3.66 -70.89 -41.08
N LYS A 480 -3.01 -70.98 -42.25
CA LYS A 480 -3.70 -70.97 -43.56
C LYS A 480 -4.76 -72.06 -43.71
N ASP A 481 -4.53 -73.26 -43.16
CA ASP A 481 -5.41 -74.41 -43.40
C ASP A 481 -6.57 -74.53 -42.40
N THR A 482 -6.36 -74.15 -41.14
CA THR A 482 -7.36 -74.29 -40.07
C THR A 482 -8.01 -72.98 -39.67
N ASN A 483 -7.49 -71.85 -40.17
CA ASN A 483 -7.81 -70.50 -39.71
C ASN A 483 -7.70 -70.32 -38.18
N ALA A 484 -6.94 -71.21 -37.53
CA ALA A 484 -6.77 -71.19 -36.09
C ALA A 484 -5.84 -70.04 -35.69
N LYS A 485 -6.24 -69.33 -34.63
CA LYS A 485 -5.42 -68.30 -34.01
C LYS A 485 -4.19 -68.94 -33.39
N GLN A 486 -3.02 -68.41 -33.70
CA GLN A 486 -1.74 -68.79 -33.12
C GLN A 486 -0.96 -67.52 -32.76
N TYR A 487 0.03 -67.70 -31.90
CA TYR A 487 0.94 -66.65 -31.48
C TYR A 487 2.38 -67.14 -31.63
N ILE A 488 3.30 -66.21 -31.83
CA ILE A 488 4.73 -66.49 -31.80
C ILE A 488 5.27 -65.98 -30.48
N LEU A 489 5.75 -66.88 -29.63
CA LEU A 489 6.57 -66.53 -28.49
C LEU A 489 7.93 -66.06 -29.02
N LEU A 490 8.22 -64.78 -28.82
CA LEU A 490 9.47 -64.12 -29.15
C LEU A 490 10.38 -64.18 -27.93
N ILE A 491 11.48 -64.90 -28.03
CA ILE A 491 12.53 -64.91 -27.01
C ILE A 491 13.78 -64.27 -27.61
N THR A 492 14.10 -63.07 -27.16
CA THR A 492 15.23 -62.28 -27.66
C THR A 492 16.37 -62.31 -26.66
N CYS A 493 17.59 -62.59 -27.10
CA CYS A 493 18.76 -62.45 -26.26
C CYS A 493 19.13 -60.97 -26.11
N ALA A 494 19.24 -60.48 -24.87
CA ALA A 494 19.68 -59.11 -24.60
C ALA A 494 21.14 -58.85 -25.01
N VAL A 495 21.97 -59.90 -25.00
CA VAL A 495 23.42 -59.86 -25.26
C VAL A 495 23.72 -59.85 -26.76
N THR A 496 23.26 -60.87 -27.49
CA THR A 496 23.59 -61.05 -28.92
C THR A 496 22.54 -60.48 -29.86
N ARG A 497 21.37 -60.07 -29.34
CA ARG A 497 20.17 -59.73 -30.14
C ARG A 497 19.62 -60.89 -30.98
N SER A 498 20.08 -62.13 -30.74
CA SER A 498 19.52 -63.32 -31.38
C SER A 498 18.06 -63.50 -30.97
N VAL A 499 17.22 -63.93 -31.91
CA VAL A 499 15.79 -64.13 -31.71
C VAL A 499 15.47 -65.60 -31.86
N HIS A 500 14.83 -66.18 -30.85
CA HIS A 500 14.19 -67.49 -30.90
C HIS A 500 12.69 -67.31 -31.05
N LEU A 501 12.10 -67.97 -32.04
CA LEU A 501 10.69 -67.92 -32.35
C LEU A 501 10.07 -69.29 -32.08
N GLU A 502 9.04 -69.32 -31.25
CA GLU A 502 8.30 -70.54 -30.97
C GLU A 502 6.81 -70.34 -31.20
N LEU A 503 6.20 -71.20 -32.03
CA LEU A 503 4.77 -71.13 -32.33
C LEU A 503 3.98 -71.75 -31.16
N VAL A 504 2.97 -71.02 -30.69
CA VAL A 504 2.08 -71.47 -29.61
C VAL A 504 0.61 -71.21 -29.91
N GLY A 505 -0.27 -72.04 -29.34
CA GLY A 505 -1.71 -71.96 -29.58
C GLY A 505 -2.41 -70.76 -28.92
N ASP A 506 -1.91 -70.30 -27.79
CA ASP A 506 -2.46 -69.17 -27.04
C ASP A 506 -1.37 -68.44 -26.23
N MET A 507 -1.76 -67.33 -25.59
CA MET A 507 -0.89 -66.55 -24.68
C MET A 507 -1.10 -66.92 -23.22
N THR A 508 -1.60 -68.13 -22.92
CA THR A 508 -1.80 -68.56 -21.53
C THR A 508 -0.47 -68.86 -20.87
N THR A 509 -0.42 -68.72 -19.54
CA THR A 509 0.79 -69.00 -18.76
C THR A 509 1.25 -70.45 -18.90
N ASP A 510 0.32 -71.40 -19.00
CA ASP A 510 0.66 -72.82 -19.14
C ASP A 510 1.36 -73.10 -20.47
N THR A 511 0.81 -72.58 -21.57
CA THR A 511 1.42 -72.69 -22.90
C THR A 511 2.77 -71.99 -22.96
N PHE A 512 2.89 -70.80 -22.32
CA PHE A 512 4.16 -70.10 -22.17
C PHE A 512 5.20 -70.95 -21.42
N LEU A 513 4.85 -71.53 -20.27
CA LEU A 513 5.77 -72.34 -19.46
C LEU A 513 6.22 -73.59 -20.20
N LEU A 514 5.33 -74.23 -20.97
CA LEU A 514 5.69 -75.37 -21.81
C LEU A 514 6.67 -74.98 -22.92
N ALA A 515 6.44 -73.85 -23.60
CA ALA A 515 7.34 -73.31 -24.61
C ALA A 515 8.69 -72.90 -24.01
N PHE A 516 8.66 -72.17 -22.90
CA PHE A 516 9.85 -71.72 -22.19
C PHE A 516 10.72 -72.89 -21.69
N ARG A 517 10.11 -73.97 -21.19
CA ARG A 517 10.83 -75.21 -20.84
C ARG A 517 11.52 -75.84 -22.05
N ARG A 518 10.85 -75.89 -23.21
CA ARG A 518 11.47 -76.39 -24.46
C ARG A 518 12.63 -75.51 -24.91
N PHE A 519 12.52 -74.19 -24.72
CA PHE A 519 13.61 -73.26 -24.97
C PHE A 519 14.81 -73.48 -24.06
N ILE A 520 14.63 -73.60 -22.73
CA ILE A 520 15.74 -73.82 -21.77
C ILE A 520 16.40 -75.20 -21.96
N SER A 521 15.64 -76.21 -22.40
CA SER A 521 16.17 -77.57 -22.56
C SER A 521 16.99 -77.78 -23.85
N ARG A 522 17.11 -76.75 -24.70
CA ARG A 522 17.97 -76.73 -25.89
C ARG A 522 19.31 -76.11 -25.56
#